data_AF-A0A956R2X6-F1
#
_entry.id   AF-A0A956R2X6-F1
#
_cell.length_a   1.000
_cell.length_b   1.000
_cell.length_c   1.000
_cell.angle_alpha   90.00
_cell.angle_beta   90.00
_cell.angle_gamma   90.00
#
_symmetry.space_group_name_H-M   'P 1'
#
loop_
_entity.id
_entity.type
_entity.pdbx_description
1 polymer ?
#
loop_
_entity_poly.entity_id
_entity_poly.type
_entity_poly.pdbx_seq_one_letter_code
_entity_poly.pdbx_strand_id
1 'polypeptide(L)'
;MAAKRKAKSTPAKVVAPETSPETVSVAAAAAVTGPGPAGPSGPRKMGRVAGTLLLSWVAIASALFLLAAPAPEPDPVDAQEEAARERLAEWAVRDAEQWQEREGDLTIPWASAQGHLAIVIDDVGRELDYFDKLLALRFPLSFSVLPGSVYAKGVQDRLQADQRRPREILLHLPMEPLDPKHMQTGDDAREDFLRASDSPAQLRAKVEAAMAVVP
;
A
#
# COMPACT_ATOMS: atom_id res chain seq x y z
N MET A 1 30.44 36.79 -35.80
CA MET A 1 31.31 36.99 -34.62
C MET A 1 30.43 37.19 -33.39
N ALA A 2 30.34 36.18 -32.52
CA ALA A 2 29.91 36.34 -31.13
C ALA A 2 30.27 35.04 -30.39
N ALA A 3 31.41 35.05 -29.73
CA ALA A 3 31.87 33.97 -28.86
C ALA A 3 31.19 34.09 -27.50
N LYS A 4 30.65 32.99 -26.96
CA LYS A 4 30.39 32.87 -25.51
C LYS A 4 30.40 31.43 -25.03
N ARG A 5 31.61 31.04 -24.58
CA ARG A 5 31.96 30.32 -23.35
C ARG A 5 31.18 29.03 -23.01
N LYS A 6 31.81 27.89 -23.31
CA LYS A 6 31.60 26.59 -22.65
C LYS A 6 32.01 26.68 -21.18
N ALA A 7 31.07 26.49 -20.27
CA ALA A 7 31.36 26.19 -18.87
C ALA A 7 31.58 24.68 -18.73
N LYS A 8 32.77 24.28 -18.28
CA LYS A 8 33.18 22.90 -18.04
C LYS A 8 32.79 22.55 -16.60
N SER A 9 31.75 21.74 -16.44
CA SER A 9 31.31 21.23 -15.14
C SER A 9 32.07 19.94 -14.80
N THR A 10 32.96 20.02 -13.82
CA THR A 10 33.66 18.89 -13.22
C THR A 10 32.72 18.17 -12.24
N PRO A 11 32.56 16.83 -12.26
CA PRO A 11 31.74 16.16 -11.26
C PRO A 11 32.49 16.11 -9.91
N ALA A 12 31.82 16.58 -8.86
CA ALA A 12 32.27 16.45 -7.49
C ALA A 12 32.21 14.96 -7.07
N LYS A 13 33.35 14.45 -6.60
CA LYS A 13 33.51 13.11 -6.03
C LYS A 13 32.92 13.12 -4.62
N VAL A 14 31.73 12.56 -4.45
CA VAL A 14 31.14 12.33 -3.12
C VAL A 14 31.53 10.95 -2.64
N VAL A 15 32.23 10.94 -1.51
CA VAL A 15 32.83 9.81 -0.81
C VAL A 15 31.74 9.05 -0.06
N ALA A 16 31.71 7.72 -0.22
CA ALA A 16 30.85 6.82 0.56
C ALA A 16 31.40 6.67 1.99
N PRO A 17 30.56 6.66 3.04
CA PRO A 17 31.03 6.29 4.38
C PRO A 17 31.15 4.77 4.51
N GLU A 18 32.36 4.32 4.86
CA GLU A 18 32.63 2.99 5.37
C GLU A 18 31.94 2.79 6.73
N THR A 19 31.25 1.67 6.91
CA THR A 19 30.87 1.19 8.25
C THR A 19 31.25 -0.29 8.36
N SER A 20 32.37 -0.55 9.03
CA SER A 20 32.70 -1.86 9.61
C SER A 20 32.26 -1.88 11.08
N PRO A 21 31.88 -3.05 11.63
CA PRO A 21 31.22 -3.13 12.93
C PRO A 21 32.22 -3.06 14.10
N GLU A 22 31.98 -2.15 15.03
CA GLU A 22 32.69 -2.12 16.31
C GLU A 22 32.27 -3.30 17.18
N THR A 23 33.26 -4.11 17.54
CA THR A 23 33.19 -5.10 18.61
C THR A 23 33.78 -4.46 19.86
N VAL A 24 32.96 -4.18 20.86
CA VAL A 24 33.46 -3.75 22.17
C VAL A 24 33.72 -4.97 23.04
N SER A 25 35.02 -5.23 23.19
CA SER A 25 35.63 -6.06 24.23
C SER A 25 35.74 -5.27 25.53
N VAL A 26 35.36 -5.87 26.66
CA VAL A 26 35.90 -5.49 27.98
C VAL A 26 36.23 -6.75 28.77
N ALA A 27 37.50 -6.84 29.16
CA ALA A 27 38.11 -7.91 29.91
C ALA A 27 38.00 -7.70 31.44
N ALA A 28 37.83 -8.83 32.12
CA ALA A 28 38.30 -9.27 33.43
C ALA A 28 38.83 -8.28 34.50
N ALA A 29 38.34 -8.46 35.73
CA ALA A 29 39.09 -8.26 36.98
C ALA A 29 38.79 -9.41 37.97
N ALA A 30 39.80 -9.78 38.76
CA ALA A 30 40.03 -11.09 39.34
C ALA A 30 39.55 -11.32 40.79
N ALA A 31 39.27 -12.61 41.07
CA ALA A 31 39.33 -13.44 42.28
C ALA A 31 39.43 -12.85 43.71
N VAL A 32 38.64 -13.42 44.65
CA VAL A 32 39.09 -14.01 45.94
C VAL A 32 38.04 -15.01 46.47
N THR A 33 38.55 -15.99 47.22
CA THR A 33 38.11 -17.34 47.60
C THR A 33 36.97 -17.52 48.62
N GLY A 34 36.22 -18.64 48.49
CA GLY A 34 35.48 -19.32 49.57
C GLY A 34 35.10 -20.76 49.16
N PRO A 35 35.08 -21.76 50.06
CA PRO A 35 35.28 -23.17 49.70
C PRO A 35 33.99 -23.87 49.23
N GLY A 36 34.14 -24.82 48.29
CA GLY A 36 33.09 -25.80 47.96
C GLY A 36 32.85 -26.80 49.10
N PRO A 37 31.76 -27.59 49.05
CA PRO A 37 31.84 -28.79 48.20
C PRO A 37 30.54 -29.26 47.50
N ALA A 38 30.76 -30.09 46.46
CA ALA A 38 29.93 -31.20 45.93
C ALA A 38 28.63 -30.92 45.14
N GLY A 39 28.53 -31.55 43.95
CA GLY A 39 27.37 -31.53 43.01
C GLY A 39 26.16 -32.37 43.46
N PRO A 40 25.21 -32.79 42.59
CA PRO A 40 25.21 -32.81 41.12
C PRO A 40 24.02 -32.07 40.45
N SER A 41 24.09 -31.98 39.12
CA SER A 41 23.03 -31.70 38.15
C SER A 41 21.58 -32.06 38.57
N GLY A 42 20.64 -31.12 38.41
CA GLY A 42 19.19 -31.35 38.48
C GLY A 42 18.40 -30.25 37.75
N PRO A 43 17.24 -30.56 37.12
CA PRO A 43 16.98 -30.15 35.74
C PRO A 43 16.27 -28.80 35.59
N ARG A 44 16.42 -28.25 34.37
CA ARG A 44 15.68 -27.14 33.74
C ARG A 44 14.15 -27.24 33.95
N LYS A 45 13.62 -26.91 35.14
CA LYS A 45 12.18 -26.90 35.38
C LYS A 45 11.49 -25.69 34.72
N MET A 46 12.15 -24.54 34.67
CA MET A 46 11.61 -23.31 34.06
C MET A 46 11.42 -23.43 32.53
N GLY A 47 12.36 -24.09 31.83
CA GLY A 47 12.27 -24.33 30.39
C GLY A 47 11.21 -25.36 30.00
N ARG A 48 10.85 -26.27 30.91
CA ARG A 48 9.77 -27.25 30.68
C ARG A 48 8.41 -26.59 30.75
N VAL A 49 8.16 -25.72 31.74
CA VAL A 49 6.89 -24.99 31.88
C VAL A 49 6.68 -24.00 30.72
N ALA A 50 7.73 -23.26 30.35
CA ALA A 50 7.71 -22.37 29.19
C ALA A 50 7.51 -23.14 27.87
N GLY A 51 8.15 -24.30 27.72
CA GLY A 51 7.96 -25.17 26.55
C GLY A 51 6.56 -25.76 26.44
N THR A 52 5.96 -26.18 27.57
CA THR A 52 4.57 -26.66 27.59
C THR A 52 3.57 -25.56 27.30
N LEU A 53 3.80 -24.34 27.80
CA LEU A 53 2.97 -23.18 27.49
C LEU A 53 3.04 -22.82 26.01
N LEU A 54 4.24 -22.79 25.43
CA LEU A 54 4.41 -22.53 24.00
C LEU A 54 3.71 -23.60 23.14
N LEU A 55 3.88 -24.88 23.48
CA LEU A 55 3.20 -25.99 22.79
C LEU A 55 1.68 -25.87 22.89
N SER A 56 1.16 -25.51 24.07
CA SER A 56 -0.28 -25.29 24.23
C SER A 56 -0.78 -24.11 23.41
N TRP A 57 0.00 -23.02 23.33
CA TRP A 57 -0.35 -21.84 22.54
C TRP A 57 -0.34 -22.13 21.04
N VAL A 58 0.67 -22.87 20.56
CA VAL A 58 0.73 -23.34 19.17
C VAL A 58 -0.44 -24.27 18.86
N ALA A 59 -0.75 -25.23 19.74
CA ALA A 59 -1.88 -26.14 19.55
C ALA A 59 -3.22 -25.39 19.52
N ILE A 60 -3.41 -24.39 20.38
CA ILE A 60 -4.60 -23.53 20.38
C ILE A 60 -4.65 -22.70 19.09
N ALA A 61 -3.55 -22.07 18.67
CA ALA A 61 -3.50 -21.29 17.45
C ALA A 61 -3.75 -22.15 16.20
N SER A 62 -3.19 -23.36 16.12
CA SER A 62 -3.47 -24.32 15.07
C SER A 62 -4.91 -24.80 15.09
N ALA A 63 -5.47 -25.08 16.27
CA ALA A 63 -6.88 -25.45 16.40
C ALA A 63 -7.79 -24.29 15.96
N LEU A 64 -7.51 -23.06 16.39
CA LEU A 64 -8.24 -21.86 15.97
C LEU A 64 -8.10 -21.62 14.46
N PHE A 65 -6.94 -21.86 13.86
CA PHE A 65 -6.73 -21.73 12.42
C PHE A 65 -7.49 -22.80 11.63
N LEU A 66 -7.58 -24.03 12.15
CA LEU A 66 -8.34 -25.12 11.54
C LEU A 66 -9.85 -25.01 11.76
N LEU A 67 -10.27 -24.35 12.86
CA LEU A 67 -11.67 -24.10 13.20
C LEU A 67 -12.19 -22.77 12.63
N ALA A 68 -11.31 -21.83 12.30
CA ALA A 68 -11.65 -20.62 11.58
C ALA A 68 -12.14 -21.04 10.19
N ALA A 69 -13.39 -20.71 9.88
CA ALA A 69 -13.89 -20.85 8.53
C ALA A 69 -12.92 -20.11 7.58
N PRO A 70 -12.55 -20.69 6.42
CA PRO A 70 -11.80 -19.95 5.42
C PRO A 70 -12.54 -18.64 5.16
N ALA A 71 -11.78 -17.56 4.94
CA ALA A 71 -12.38 -16.30 4.52
C ALA A 71 -13.33 -16.63 3.35
N PRO A 72 -14.59 -16.15 3.40
CA PRO A 72 -15.52 -16.42 2.32
C PRO A 72 -14.81 -16.06 1.01
N GLU A 73 -14.85 -16.96 0.04
CA GLU A 73 -14.34 -16.63 -1.28
C GLU A 73 -15.06 -15.35 -1.73
N PRO A 74 -14.33 -14.38 -2.33
CA PRO A 74 -14.99 -13.20 -2.86
C PRO A 74 -16.13 -13.68 -3.76
N ASP A 75 -17.27 -13.01 -3.66
CA ASP A 75 -18.39 -13.34 -4.53
C ASP A 75 -17.89 -13.36 -5.98
N PRO A 76 -18.22 -14.40 -6.78
CA PRO A 76 -17.79 -14.44 -8.16
C PRO A 76 -18.26 -13.17 -8.84
N VAL A 77 -17.33 -12.44 -9.46
CA VAL A 77 -17.63 -11.22 -10.23
C VAL A 77 -18.78 -11.57 -11.16
N ASP A 78 -19.85 -10.80 -11.09
CA ASP A 78 -21.03 -11.12 -11.87
C ASP A 78 -20.64 -11.04 -13.37
N ALA A 79 -21.18 -11.93 -14.20
CA ALA A 79 -20.80 -11.99 -15.61
C ALA A 79 -21.12 -10.69 -16.39
N GLN A 80 -22.06 -9.88 -15.89
CA GLN A 80 -22.37 -8.56 -16.45
C GLN A 80 -21.34 -7.50 -16.05
N GLU A 81 -20.82 -7.56 -14.82
CA GLU A 81 -19.78 -6.70 -14.27
C GLU A 81 -18.43 -6.98 -14.96
N GLU A 82 -18.08 -8.25 -15.13
CA GLU A 82 -16.90 -8.65 -15.90
C GLU A 82 -17.02 -8.15 -17.35
N ALA A 83 -18.17 -8.38 -18.00
CA ALA A 83 -18.43 -7.84 -19.34
C ALA A 83 -18.45 -6.31 -19.38
N ALA A 84 -18.88 -5.62 -18.31
CA ALA A 84 -18.84 -4.16 -18.23
C ALA A 84 -17.39 -3.65 -18.16
N ARG A 85 -16.54 -4.31 -17.38
CA ARG A 85 -15.11 -4.00 -17.29
C ARG A 85 -14.38 -4.26 -18.59
N GLU A 86 -14.65 -5.39 -19.23
CA GLU A 86 -14.09 -5.70 -20.55
C GLU A 86 -14.48 -4.64 -21.58
N ARG A 87 -15.77 -4.26 -21.63
CA ARG A 87 -16.24 -3.17 -22.50
C ARG A 87 -15.56 -1.83 -22.21
N LEU A 88 -15.34 -1.51 -20.93
CA LEU A 88 -14.67 -0.27 -20.55
C LEU A 88 -13.20 -0.29 -20.97
N ALA A 89 -12.50 -1.42 -20.78
CA ALA A 89 -11.12 -1.61 -21.20
C ALA A 89 -10.99 -1.52 -22.73
N GLU A 90 -11.86 -2.22 -23.47
CA GLU A 90 -11.92 -2.15 -24.93
C GLU A 90 -12.21 -0.74 -25.44
N TRP A 91 -13.13 -0.03 -24.78
CA TRP A 91 -13.43 1.36 -25.09
C TRP A 91 -12.20 2.25 -24.86
N ALA A 92 -11.52 2.11 -23.71
CA ALA A 92 -10.35 2.91 -23.38
C ALA A 92 -9.18 2.67 -24.35
N VAL A 93 -8.92 1.41 -24.73
CA VAL A 93 -7.89 1.07 -25.72
C VAL A 93 -8.22 1.69 -27.07
N ARG A 94 -9.47 1.51 -27.53
CA ARG A 94 -9.92 2.06 -28.82
C ARG A 94 -9.87 3.58 -28.86
N ASP A 95 -10.29 4.25 -27.79
CA ASP A 95 -10.26 5.70 -27.70
C ASP A 95 -8.82 6.23 -27.72
N ALA A 96 -7.91 5.57 -27.00
CA ALA A 96 -6.48 5.88 -27.03
C ALA A 96 -5.86 5.68 -28.42
N GLU A 97 -6.18 4.57 -29.10
CA GLU A 97 -5.74 4.30 -30.47
C GLU A 97 -6.27 5.36 -31.45
N GLN A 98 -7.56 5.67 -31.41
CA GLN A 98 -8.16 6.70 -32.26
C GLN A 98 -7.58 8.08 -31.99
N TRP A 99 -7.33 8.42 -30.72
CA TRP A 99 -6.67 9.66 -30.35
C TRP A 99 -5.26 9.72 -30.96
N GLN A 100 -4.47 8.64 -30.83
CA GLN A 100 -3.13 8.56 -31.40
C GLN A 100 -3.14 8.61 -32.94
N GLU A 101 -4.13 8.02 -33.60
CA GLU A 101 -4.29 8.11 -35.06
C GLU A 101 -4.58 9.54 -35.52
N ARG A 102 -5.43 10.28 -34.80
CA ARG A 102 -5.82 11.65 -35.16
C ARG A 102 -4.73 12.67 -34.87
N GLU A 103 -4.16 12.62 -33.66
CA GLU A 103 -3.18 13.61 -33.18
C GLU A 103 -1.75 13.24 -33.61
N GLY A 104 -1.54 12.00 -34.04
CA GLY A 104 -0.23 11.44 -34.27
C GLY A 104 0.51 11.13 -32.96
N ASP A 105 1.69 10.54 -33.11
CA ASP A 105 2.57 10.33 -31.96
C ASP A 105 3.23 11.67 -31.59
N LEU A 106 2.67 12.36 -30.59
CA LEU A 106 3.27 13.55 -29.98
C LEU A 106 4.47 13.15 -29.10
N THR A 107 5.33 12.26 -29.59
CA THR A 107 6.55 11.85 -28.91
C THR A 107 7.58 12.95 -28.98
N ILE A 108 7.67 13.69 -27.88
CA ILE A 108 8.92 14.35 -27.54
C ILE A 108 9.92 13.29 -27.07
N PRO A 109 11.16 13.28 -27.58
CA PRO A 109 12.19 12.42 -27.03
C PRO A 109 12.29 12.62 -25.52
N TRP A 110 12.41 11.55 -24.75
CA TRP A 110 12.45 11.64 -23.28
C TRP A 110 13.51 12.64 -22.77
N ALA A 111 14.64 12.75 -23.47
CA ALA A 111 15.71 13.71 -23.16
C ALA A 111 15.32 15.18 -23.36
N SER A 112 14.29 15.43 -24.19
CA SER A 112 13.75 16.75 -24.50
C SER A 112 12.48 17.05 -23.71
N ALA A 113 11.90 16.06 -23.03
CA ALA A 113 10.73 16.25 -22.18
C ALA A 113 11.10 17.08 -20.95
N GLN A 114 10.44 18.23 -20.79
CA GLN A 114 10.54 19.08 -19.62
C GLN A 114 9.15 19.16 -18.98
N GLY A 115 9.04 18.74 -17.72
CA GLY A 115 7.77 18.75 -16.99
C GLY A 115 7.79 17.84 -15.77
N HIS A 116 6.72 17.92 -14.98
CA HIS A 116 6.44 16.98 -13.90
C HIS A 116 5.18 16.19 -14.27
N LEU A 117 5.20 14.88 -14.03
CA LEU A 117 4.06 13.99 -14.25
C LEU A 117 3.62 13.41 -12.90
N ALA A 118 2.34 13.53 -12.59
CA ALA A 118 1.70 12.83 -11.48
C ALA A 118 0.72 11.80 -12.06
N ILE A 119 0.73 10.58 -11.50
CA ILE A 119 -0.18 9.51 -11.88
C ILE A 119 -0.98 9.16 -10.63
N VAL A 120 -2.29 9.37 -10.70
CA VAL A 120 -3.23 9.01 -9.64
C VAL A 120 -4.00 7.78 -10.09
N ILE A 121 -4.03 6.76 -9.23
CA ILE A 121 -4.88 5.59 -9.41
C ILE A 121 -6.13 5.79 -8.55
N ASP A 122 -7.28 5.94 -9.21
CA ASP A 122 -8.58 6.06 -8.56
C ASP A 122 -9.21 4.69 -8.22
N ASP A 123 -10.33 4.74 -7.49
CA ASP A 123 -11.15 3.59 -7.08
C ASP A 123 -10.38 2.50 -6.30
N VAL A 124 -9.34 2.89 -5.59
CA VAL A 124 -8.53 1.94 -4.81
C VAL A 124 -9.33 1.47 -3.59
N GLY A 125 -9.32 0.15 -3.37
CA GLY A 125 -9.97 -0.50 -2.24
C GLY A 125 -11.15 -1.41 -2.60
N ARG A 126 -11.53 -1.48 -3.88
CA ARG A 126 -12.47 -2.49 -4.39
C ARG A 126 -11.84 -3.87 -4.54
N GLU A 127 -10.60 -3.93 -5.04
CA GLU A 127 -9.92 -5.19 -5.36
C GLU A 127 -8.46 -5.20 -4.89
N LEU A 128 -8.10 -6.16 -4.02
CA LEU A 128 -6.75 -6.26 -3.48
C LEU A 128 -5.72 -6.77 -4.49
N ASP A 129 -6.08 -7.68 -5.39
CA ASP A 129 -5.11 -8.28 -6.33
C ASP A 129 -4.55 -7.24 -7.32
N TYR A 130 -5.42 -6.43 -7.92
CA TYR A 130 -4.97 -5.33 -8.78
C TYR A 130 -4.18 -4.26 -8.01
N PHE A 131 -4.63 -3.94 -6.80
CA PHE A 131 -3.88 -3.03 -5.92
C PHE A 131 -2.46 -3.55 -5.63
N ASP A 132 -2.31 -4.82 -5.28
CA ASP A 132 -0.99 -5.41 -4.95
C ASP A 132 -0.06 -5.42 -6.17
N LYS A 133 -0.60 -5.68 -7.38
CA LYS A 133 0.13 -5.57 -8.65
C LYS A 133 0.62 -4.14 -8.89
N LEU A 134 -0.24 -3.14 -8.68
CA LEU A 134 0.14 -1.72 -8.80
C LEU A 134 1.14 -1.29 -7.73
N LEU A 135 0.97 -1.75 -6.50
CA LEU A 135 1.89 -1.49 -5.39
C LEU A 135 3.28 -2.10 -5.66
N ALA A 136 3.36 -3.25 -6.34
CA ALA A 136 4.62 -3.87 -6.73
C ALA A 136 5.44 -3.02 -7.73
N LEU A 137 4.78 -2.15 -8.50
CA LEU A 137 5.45 -1.29 -9.49
C LEU A 137 6.46 -0.35 -8.83
N ARG A 138 7.56 -0.12 -9.55
CA ARG A 138 8.67 0.71 -9.09
C ARG A 138 8.51 2.20 -9.42
N PHE A 139 7.33 2.62 -9.87
CA PHE A 139 7.02 3.99 -10.25
C PHE A 139 6.42 4.79 -9.08
N PRO A 140 6.60 6.13 -9.06
CA PRO A 140 5.93 7.00 -8.10
C PRO A 140 4.46 7.17 -8.50
N LEU A 141 3.62 6.27 -7.97
CA LEU A 141 2.17 6.33 -8.12
C LEU A 141 1.54 6.90 -6.85
N SER A 142 0.54 7.75 -7.02
CA SER A 142 -0.36 8.22 -5.96
C SER A 142 -1.64 7.40 -6.00
N PHE A 143 -2.21 7.06 -4.85
CA PHE A 143 -3.37 6.18 -4.74
C PHE A 143 -4.53 6.91 -4.08
N SER A 144 -5.69 6.92 -4.74
CA SER A 144 -6.91 7.55 -4.28
C SER A 144 -7.86 6.49 -3.75
N VAL A 145 -8.04 6.44 -2.43
CA VAL A 145 -8.74 5.36 -1.74
C VAL A 145 -10.21 5.73 -1.53
N LEU A 146 -11.09 4.81 -1.91
CA LEU A 146 -12.52 4.90 -1.66
C LEU A 146 -12.84 4.59 -0.20
N PRO A 147 -13.55 5.47 0.53
CA PRO A 147 -13.86 5.26 1.94
C PRO A 147 -14.89 4.15 2.18
N GLY A 148 -15.87 3.96 1.30
CA GLY A 148 -16.89 2.91 1.42
C GLY A 148 -16.45 1.54 0.88
N SER A 149 -15.26 1.45 0.31
CA SER A 149 -14.75 0.22 -0.30
C SER A 149 -14.39 -0.84 0.74
N VAL A 150 -14.60 -2.11 0.39
CA VAL A 150 -14.44 -3.26 1.31
C VAL A 150 -13.01 -3.37 1.86
N TYR A 151 -12.02 -2.95 1.06
CA TYR A 151 -10.60 -3.05 1.43
C TYR A 151 -9.96 -1.70 1.76
N ALA A 152 -10.73 -0.61 1.93
CA ALA A 152 -10.22 0.74 2.21
C ALA A 152 -9.12 0.74 3.28
N LYS A 153 -9.41 0.13 4.44
CA LYS A 153 -8.45 0.04 5.56
C LYS A 153 -7.25 -0.84 5.22
N GLY A 154 -7.47 -2.00 4.59
CA GLY A 154 -6.41 -2.95 4.28
C GLY A 154 -5.41 -2.39 3.26
N VAL A 155 -5.89 -1.63 2.28
CA VAL A 155 -5.04 -0.92 1.31
C VAL A 155 -4.23 0.16 2.01
N GLN A 156 -4.84 0.96 2.88
CA GLN A 156 -4.11 2.00 3.62
C GLN A 156 -3.01 1.43 4.49
N ASP A 157 -3.30 0.38 5.27
CA ASP A 157 -2.31 -0.28 6.12
C ASP A 157 -1.11 -0.75 5.28
N ARG A 158 -1.36 -1.27 4.06
CA ARG A 158 -0.30 -1.67 3.11
C ARG A 158 0.46 -0.48 2.52
N LEU A 159 -0.23 0.58 2.13
CA LEU A 159 0.38 1.80 1.59
C LEU A 159 1.29 2.47 2.62
N GLN A 160 0.85 2.53 3.89
CA GLN A 160 1.62 3.08 5.00
C GLN A 160 2.79 2.18 5.40
N ALA A 161 2.61 0.85 5.34
CA ALA A 161 3.66 -0.11 5.65
C ALA A 161 4.71 -0.27 4.54
N ASP A 162 4.45 0.21 3.31
CA ASP A 162 5.38 0.12 2.19
C ASP A 162 6.58 1.06 2.36
N GLN A 163 7.60 0.60 3.10
CA GLN A 163 8.81 1.37 3.35
C GLN A 163 9.71 1.57 2.13
N ARG A 164 9.41 0.93 0.99
CA ARG A 164 10.23 1.09 -0.22
C ARG A 164 10.17 2.54 -0.72
N ARG A 165 9.02 3.21 -0.55
CA ARG A 165 8.76 4.60 -0.99
C ARG A 165 7.61 5.17 -0.16
N PRO A 166 7.68 6.43 0.30
CA PRO A 166 6.48 7.11 0.75
C PRO A 166 5.49 7.17 -0.42
N ARG A 167 4.28 6.64 -0.22
CA ARG A 167 3.17 6.73 -1.17
C ARG A 167 2.31 7.93 -0.79
N GLU A 168 1.91 8.71 -1.77
CA GLU A 168 0.88 9.73 -1.56
C GLU A 168 -0.49 9.04 -1.60
N ILE A 169 -1.27 9.28 -0.55
CA ILE A 169 -2.61 8.73 -0.39
C ILE A 169 -3.58 9.90 -0.51
N LEU A 170 -4.56 9.76 -1.38
CA LEU A 170 -5.63 10.71 -1.61
C LEU A 170 -6.95 10.05 -1.17
N LEU A 171 -7.90 10.87 -0.74
CA LEU A 171 -9.27 10.42 -0.48
C LEU A 171 -10.07 10.53 -1.78
N HIS A 172 -10.60 9.41 -2.26
CA HIS A 172 -11.51 9.38 -3.41
C HIS A 172 -12.95 9.56 -2.91
N LEU A 173 -13.51 10.77 -3.03
CA LEU A 173 -14.86 11.08 -2.57
C LEU A 173 -15.92 10.77 -3.64
N PRO A 174 -16.85 9.85 -3.39
CA PRO A 174 -17.96 9.58 -4.29
C PRO A 174 -18.89 10.80 -4.39
N MET A 175 -19.22 11.21 -5.61
CA MET A 175 -20.14 12.33 -5.89
C MET A 175 -21.31 11.87 -6.74
N GLU A 176 -22.47 12.51 -6.58
CA GLU A 176 -23.69 12.16 -7.32
C GLU A 176 -23.46 12.23 -8.84
N PRO A 177 -23.62 11.11 -9.56
CA PRO A 177 -23.49 11.07 -11.01
C PRO A 177 -24.71 11.66 -11.70
N LEU A 178 -24.59 11.96 -13.00
CA LEU A 178 -25.71 12.46 -13.81
C LEU A 178 -26.87 11.44 -13.93
N ASP A 179 -26.57 10.13 -13.99
CA ASP A 179 -27.57 9.06 -13.90
C ASP A 179 -27.53 8.41 -12.50
N PRO A 180 -28.55 8.65 -11.65
CA PRO A 180 -28.61 8.12 -10.28
C PRO A 180 -28.63 6.59 -10.17
N LYS A 181 -28.84 5.86 -11.27
CA LYS A 181 -28.79 4.39 -11.26
C LYS A 181 -27.41 3.87 -10.89
N HIS A 182 -26.35 4.58 -11.27
CA HIS A 182 -24.97 4.21 -10.96
C HIS A 182 -24.67 4.21 -9.46
N MET A 183 -25.47 4.92 -8.64
CA MET A 183 -25.31 4.91 -7.18
C MET A 183 -25.84 3.63 -6.51
N GLN A 184 -26.54 2.77 -7.26
CA GLN A 184 -27.30 1.63 -6.71
C GLN A 184 -26.81 0.29 -7.26
N THR A 185 -25.76 0.29 -8.07
CA THR A 185 -25.27 -0.89 -8.79
C THR A 185 -23.90 -1.32 -8.26
N GLY A 186 -23.68 -2.63 -8.14
CA GLY A 186 -22.38 -3.19 -7.78
C GLY A 186 -21.81 -2.65 -6.48
N ASP A 187 -20.48 -2.46 -6.45
CA ASP A 187 -19.75 -1.95 -5.29
C ASP A 187 -20.12 -0.50 -4.94
N ASP A 188 -20.58 0.30 -5.90
CA ASP A 188 -20.94 1.70 -5.71
C ASP A 188 -22.12 1.87 -4.73
N ALA A 189 -22.96 0.85 -4.57
CA ALA A 189 -24.08 0.87 -3.62
C ALA A 189 -23.64 0.96 -2.13
N ARG A 190 -22.36 0.72 -1.84
CA ARG A 190 -21.79 0.82 -0.48
C ARG A 190 -21.27 2.21 -0.15
N GLU A 191 -21.18 3.10 -1.13
CA GLU A 191 -20.58 4.41 -1.00
C GLU A 191 -21.59 5.46 -0.47
N ASP A 192 -21.11 6.39 0.35
CA ASP A 192 -21.88 7.57 0.76
C ASP A 192 -21.55 8.77 -0.14
N PHE A 193 -22.38 8.94 -1.17
CA PHE A 193 -22.19 9.98 -2.17
C PHE A 193 -22.48 11.38 -1.63
N LEU A 194 -21.62 12.34 -2.00
CA LEU A 194 -21.91 13.76 -1.91
C LEU A 194 -22.95 14.13 -2.98
N ARG A 195 -24.13 14.58 -2.56
CA ARG A 195 -25.24 14.89 -3.45
C ARG A 195 -25.37 16.38 -3.70
N ALA A 196 -25.84 16.76 -4.88
CA ALA A 196 -26.14 18.15 -5.21
C ALA A 196 -27.26 18.72 -4.32
N SER A 197 -28.12 17.85 -3.77
CA SER A 197 -29.20 18.20 -2.83
C SER A 197 -28.76 18.26 -1.36
N ASP A 198 -27.53 17.87 -1.03
CA ASP A 198 -27.03 17.92 0.35
C ASP A 198 -26.80 19.38 0.80
N SER A 199 -27.18 19.67 2.04
CA SER A 199 -26.81 20.93 2.69
C SER A 199 -25.31 20.99 2.99
N PRO A 200 -24.70 22.19 3.18
CA PRO A 200 -23.29 22.31 3.55
C PRO A 200 -22.90 21.53 4.80
N ALA A 201 -23.81 21.40 5.78
CA ALA A 201 -23.56 20.62 7.00
C ALA A 201 -23.52 19.11 6.71
N GLN A 202 -24.38 18.61 5.82
CA GLN A 202 -24.37 17.21 5.39
C GLN A 202 -23.11 16.89 4.58
N LEU A 203 -22.74 17.74 3.62
CA LEU A 203 -21.49 17.58 2.86
C LEU A 203 -20.28 17.52 3.78
N ARG A 204 -20.20 18.43 4.77
CA ARG A 204 -19.12 18.43 5.76
C ARG A 204 -19.08 17.14 6.58
N ALA A 205 -20.23 16.70 7.10
CA ALA A 205 -20.31 15.48 7.89
C ALA A 205 -19.86 14.24 7.10
N LYS A 206 -20.25 14.13 5.82
CA LYS A 206 -19.84 13.04 4.93
C LYS A 206 -18.34 13.06 4.65
N VAL A 207 -17.77 14.23 4.36
CA VAL A 207 -16.32 14.37 4.13
C VAL A 207 -15.53 14.02 5.40
N GLU A 208 -15.97 14.50 6.56
CA GLU A 208 -15.32 14.18 7.84
C GLU A 208 -15.41 12.68 8.16
N ALA A 209 -16.54 12.03 7.87
CA ALA A 209 -16.68 10.58 8.01
C ALA A 209 -15.75 9.80 7.06
N ALA A 210 -15.64 10.24 5.81
CA ALA A 210 -14.73 9.64 4.83
C ALA A 210 -13.25 9.80 5.23
N MET A 211 -12.85 10.98 5.71
CA MET A 211 -11.49 11.23 6.23
C MET A 211 -11.19 10.41 7.49
N ALA A 212 -12.19 10.08 8.31
CA ALA A 212 -11.97 9.20 9.46
C ALA A 212 -11.62 7.76 9.04
N VAL A 213 -12.08 7.33 7.86
CA VAL A 213 -11.74 6.02 7.28
C VAL A 213 -10.42 6.08 6.53
N VAL A 214 -10.16 7.16 5.78
CA VAL A 214 -8.92 7.42 5.03
C VAL A 214 -8.22 8.67 5.58
N PRO A 215 -7.50 8.58 6.72
CA PRO A 215 -6.80 9.69 7.35
C PRO A 215 -5.56 10.19 6.60
#